data_AF-A0A2E0AEU7-F1
#
_entry.id   AF-A0A2E0AEU7-F1
#
_cell.length_a   1.000
_cell.length_b   1.000
_cell.length_c   1.000
_cell.angle_alpha   90.00
_cell.angle_beta   90.00
_cell.angle_gamma   90.00
#
_symmetry.space_group_name_H-M   'P 1'
#
loop_
_entity.id
_entity.type
_entity.pdbx_description
1 polymer ?
#
loop_
_entity_poly.entity_id
_entity_poly.type
_entity_poly.pdbx_seq_one_letter_code
_entity_poly.pdbx_strand_id
1 'polypeptide(L)'
;MKYTKHEAKDYARENMKGIWAAALNPFNDDMSLNEAGLRSNIRHWIDDLHIQGLFIAGKQGEFFSMSLEERKRNFEIAVSECAGQAGVIVSVSDQNMTTALDLAHHAQNCGADYIVLHAPVLSFVHERSDVLYQYYKQFCDELDIGIAMWSHPDSGYLMRPEECARIAELPNIVAIKYSVPREMYVKLHHMVGDKIQVSTSLEDDWLDNIEELQWRLYLCSSPPYQLQTAMDLRMHEYTELAFAGKFNQARKIRDSLNPVREVMKRTKPLAKPTAFGKYWQDLLGQVGGRVRAPMLELSTEEKTIIRDGLAQSGLKL
;
A
#
# COMPACT_ATOMS: atom_id res chain seq x y z
N MET A 1 -20.24 -9.83 3.04
CA MET A 1 -19.60 -8.51 3.22
C MET A 1 -19.87 -7.98 4.62
N LYS A 2 -19.01 -7.09 5.13
CA LYS A 2 -19.10 -6.55 6.51
C LYS A 2 -19.99 -5.30 6.63
N TYR A 3 -20.40 -4.73 5.50
CA TYR A 3 -21.21 -3.51 5.38
C TYR A 3 -21.99 -3.52 4.05
N THR A 4 -23.01 -2.68 3.92
CA THR A 4 -23.67 -2.39 2.63
C THR A 4 -22.97 -1.25 1.88
N LYS A 5 -23.23 -1.12 0.57
CA LYS A 5 -22.66 -0.05 -0.28
C LYS A 5 -22.74 1.36 0.35
N HIS A 6 -23.87 1.70 0.98
CA HIS A 6 -24.08 3.03 1.55
C HIS A 6 -23.46 3.21 2.95
N GLU A 7 -23.08 2.11 3.61
CA GLU A 7 -22.36 2.12 4.90
C GLU A 7 -20.84 2.06 4.70
N ALA A 8 -20.35 1.82 3.48
CA ALA A 8 -18.93 1.60 3.18
C ALA A 8 -18.01 2.72 3.70
N LYS A 9 -18.43 3.98 3.56
CA LYS A 9 -17.67 5.17 4.02
C LYS A 9 -17.55 5.21 5.53
N ASP A 10 -18.66 5.01 6.24
CA ASP A 10 -18.68 5.03 7.70
C ASP A 10 -17.90 3.84 8.27
N TYR A 11 -18.11 2.65 7.70
CA TYR A 11 -17.34 1.46 8.07
C TYR A 11 -15.83 1.67 7.84
N ALA A 12 -15.41 2.25 6.71
CA ALA A 12 -14.01 2.58 6.47
C ALA A 12 -13.47 3.60 7.46
N ARG A 13 -14.20 4.68 7.76
CA ARG A 13 -13.79 5.68 8.76
C ARG A 13 -13.57 5.05 10.13
N GLU A 14 -14.36 4.05 10.49
CA GLU A 14 -14.27 3.37 11.78
C GLU A 14 -13.17 2.31 11.85
N ASN A 15 -12.98 1.54 10.78
CA ASN A 15 -12.20 0.30 10.80
C ASN A 15 -10.91 0.34 9.97
N MET A 16 -10.79 1.24 9.00
CA MET A 16 -9.60 1.40 8.16
C MET A 16 -8.66 2.41 8.80
N LYS A 17 -8.00 2.01 9.89
CA LYS A 17 -7.09 2.85 10.70
C LYS A 17 -5.72 2.19 10.87
N GLY A 18 -4.76 2.98 11.31
CA GLY A 18 -3.38 2.55 11.53
C GLY A 18 -2.60 2.43 10.23
N ILE A 19 -1.62 1.53 10.24
CA ILE A 19 -0.69 1.34 9.13
C ILE A 19 -1.21 0.24 8.21
N TRP A 20 -1.35 0.58 6.92
CA TRP A 20 -1.81 -0.32 5.87
C TRP A 20 -0.71 -0.53 4.83
N ALA A 21 0.09 -1.58 5.02
CA ALA A 21 1.36 -1.78 4.32
C ALA A 21 1.18 -2.44 2.94
N ALA A 22 1.84 -1.91 1.91
CA ALA A 22 1.83 -2.53 0.58
C ALA A 22 2.74 -3.76 0.56
N ALA A 23 2.14 -4.94 0.43
CA ALA A 23 2.85 -6.22 0.47
C ALA A 23 3.68 -6.45 -0.81
N LEU A 24 4.92 -6.88 -0.62
CA LEU A 24 5.73 -7.52 -1.65
C LEU A 24 5.32 -8.99 -1.77
N ASN A 25 5.38 -9.53 -2.99
CA ASN A 25 5.02 -10.93 -3.27
C ASN A 25 6.26 -11.78 -3.47
N PRO A 26 6.55 -12.77 -2.63
CA PRO A 26 7.68 -13.65 -2.87
C PRO A 26 7.41 -14.60 -4.04
N PHE A 27 8.41 -14.77 -4.90
CA PHE A 27 8.40 -15.77 -5.98
C PHE A 27 9.53 -16.78 -5.75
N ASN A 28 9.23 -18.04 -6.07
CA ASN A 28 10.18 -19.16 -6.02
C ASN A 28 11.20 -19.08 -7.16
N ASP A 29 12.19 -19.97 -7.14
CA ASP A 29 13.23 -20.05 -8.18
C ASP A 29 12.66 -20.35 -9.58
N ASP A 30 11.56 -21.11 -9.64
CA ASP A 30 10.79 -21.43 -10.84
C ASP A 30 9.79 -20.33 -11.25
N MET A 31 9.88 -19.16 -10.61
CA MET A 31 8.98 -18.01 -10.76
C MET A 31 7.56 -18.20 -10.25
N SER A 32 7.15 -19.36 -9.73
CA SER A 32 5.82 -19.54 -9.13
C SER A 32 5.63 -18.65 -7.89
N LEU A 33 4.38 -18.26 -7.60
CA LEU A 33 4.07 -17.52 -6.36
C LEU A 33 4.44 -18.38 -5.14
N ASN A 34 5.29 -17.85 -4.27
CA ASN A 34 5.63 -18.51 -3.02
C ASN A 34 4.55 -18.27 -1.97
N GLU A 35 3.47 -19.08 -2.02
CA GLU A 35 2.33 -18.94 -1.12
C GLU A 35 2.73 -19.10 0.36
N ALA A 36 3.60 -20.05 0.67
CA ALA A 36 4.04 -20.31 2.04
C ALA A 36 4.84 -19.12 2.61
N GLY A 37 5.73 -18.54 1.81
CA GLY A 37 6.47 -17.34 2.17
C GLY A 37 5.56 -16.13 2.36
N LEU A 38 4.57 -15.95 1.48
CA LEU A 38 3.58 -14.87 1.62
C LEU A 38 2.78 -15.02 2.92
N ARG A 39 2.30 -16.23 3.24
CA ARG A 39 1.58 -16.48 4.50
C ARG A 39 2.43 -16.19 5.73
N SER A 40 3.68 -16.68 5.73
CA SER A 40 4.64 -16.42 6.81
C SER A 40 4.88 -14.92 7.01
N ASN A 41 5.05 -14.18 5.92
CA ASN A 41 5.21 -12.72 5.98
C ASN A 41 3.97 -12.04 6.56
N ILE A 42 2.77 -12.42 6.10
CA ILE A 42 1.51 -11.85 6.61
C ILE A 42 1.40 -12.06 8.12
N ARG A 43 1.68 -13.27 8.61
CA ARG A 43 1.67 -13.53 10.06
C ARG A 43 2.68 -12.68 10.80
N HIS A 44 3.92 -12.65 10.34
CA HIS A 44 4.96 -11.81 10.94
C HIS A 44 4.54 -10.33 11.00
N TRP A 45 3.98 -9.79 9.92
CA TRP A 45 3.55 -8.39 9.84
C TRP A 45 2.40 -8.06 10.82
N ILE A 46 1.48 -9.00 11.04
CA ILE A 46 0.34 -8.81 11.95
C ILE A 46 0.78 -9.02 13.40
N ASP A 47 1.40 -10.17 13.68
CA ASP A 47 1.69 -10.65 15.02
C ASP A 47 2.84 -9.89 15.68
N ASP A 48 3.94 -9.73 14.95
CA ASP A 48 5.17 -9.21 15.51
C ASP A 48 5.33 -7.72 15.25
N LEU A 49 4.86 -7.24 14.09
CA LEU A 49 5.04 -5.84 13.66
C LEU A 49 3.81 -4.96 13.91
N HIS A 50 2.69 -5.55 14.32
CA HIS A 50 1.43 -4.86 14.60
C HIS A 50 0.94 -4.00 13.42
N ILE A 51 0.98 -4.52 12.19
CA ILE A 51 0.42 -3.87 11.01
C ILE A 51 -1.09 -4.14 10.94
N GLN A 52 -1.90 -3.08 10.94
CA GLN A 52 -3.37 -3.16 11.04
C GLN A 52 -4.07 -3.50 9.71
N GLY A 53 -3.39 -3.32 8.58
CA GLY A 53 -3.94 -3.71 7.29
C GLY A 53 -2.89 -3.92 6.21
N LEU A 54 -3.29 -4.60 5.14
CA LEU A 54 -2.39 -4.95 4.04
C LEU A 54 -2.98 -4.52 2.71
N PHE A 55 -2.15 -3.86 1.91
CA PHE A 55 -2.41 -3.60 0.50
C PHE A 55 -1.74 -4.68 -0.36
N ILE A 56 -2.56 -5.56 -0.93
CA ILE A 56 -2.17 -6.75 -1.69
C ILE A 56 -2.24 -6.51 -3.21
N ALA A 57 -1.29 -7.12 -3.94
CA ALA A 57 -1.17 -7.05 -5.40
C ALA A 57 -1.18 -5.61 -5.96
N GLY A 58 -0.61 -4.66 -5.22
CA GLY A 58 -0.28 -3.34 -5.76
C GLY A 58 0.98 -3.37 -6.64
N LYS A 59 1.46 -2.19 -7.05
CA LYS A 59 2.73 -2.05 -7.79
C LYS A 59 3.90 -2.76 -7.09
N GLN A 60 4.00 -2.60 -5.78
CA GLN A 60 5.06 -3.23 -4.97
C GLN A 60 4.97 -4.77 -4.95
N GLY A 61 3.76 -5.32 -5.11
CA GLY A 61 3.53 -6.76 -5.24
C GLY A 61 3.68 -7.28 -6.68
N GLU A 62 4.18 -6.46 -7.62
CA GLU A 62 4.46 -6.89 -9.00
C GLU A 62 3.23 -7.42 -9.75
N PHE A 63 2.04 -6.84 -9.49
CA PHE A 63 0.78 -7.32 -10.08
C PHE A 63 0.80 -7.41 -11.62
N PHE A 64 1.58 -6.54 -12.27
CA PHE A 64 1.76 -6.48 -13.71
C PHE A 64 2.53 -7.70 -14.29
N SER A 65 3.14 -8.52 -13.43
CA SER A 65 3.85 -9.76 -13.79
C SER A 65 3.07 -11.02 -13.40
N MET A 66 1.86 -10.87 -12.86
CA MET A 66 1.01 -11.94 -12.38
C MET A 66 -0.13 -12.20 -13.35
N SER A 67 -0.46 -13.47 -13.57
CA SER A 67 -1.69 -13.85 -14.24
C SER A 67 -2.92 -13.48 -13.40
N LEU A 68 -4.08 -13.45 -14.04
CA LEU A 68 -5.37 -13.23 -13.38
C LEU A 68 -5.60 -14.23 -12.22
N GLU A 69 -5.32 -15.51 -12.47
CA GLU A 69 -5.47 -16.58 -11.47
C GLU A 69 -4.52 -16.40 -10.29
N GLU A 70 -3.26 -16.03 -10.54
CA GLU A 70 -2.31 -15.74 -9.46
C GLU A 70 -2.74 -14.52 -8.63
N ARG A 71 -3.33 -13.50 -9.25
CA ARG A 71 -3.87 -12.33 -8.52
C ARG A 71 -5.06 -12.74 -7.65
N LYS A 72 -6.01 -13.51 -8.18
CA LYS A 72 -7.16 -14.06 -7.44
C LYS A 72 -6.69 -14.92 -6.26
N ARG A 73 -5.73 -15.81 -6.51
CA ARG A 73 -5.12 -16.66 -5.48
C ARG A 73 -4.43 -15.85 -4.39
N ASN A 74 -3.74 -14.79 -4.75
CA ASN A 74 -3.11 -13.88 -3.79
C ASN A 74 -4.13 -13.19 -2.88
N PHE A 75 -5.27 -12.76 -3.43
CA PHE A 75 -6.36 -12.18 -2.63
C PHE A 75 -6.89 -13.18 -1.61
N GLU A 76 -7.14 -14.42 -2.03
CA GLU A 76 -7.60 -15.50 -1.15
C GLU A 76 -6.61 -15.80 -0.03
N ILE A 77 -5.31 -15.88 -0.35
CA ILE A 77 -4.27 -16.08 0.65
C ILE A 77 -4.32 -14.96 1.68
N ALA A 78 -4.31 -13.71 1.24
CA ALA A 78 -4.32 -12.57 2.15
C ALA A 78 -5.57 -12.51 3.02
N VAL A 79 -6.76 -12.69 2.45
CA VAL A 79 -8.00 -12.72 3.23
C VAL A 79 -8.01 -13.86 4.24
N SER A 80 -7.58 -15.06 3.82
CA SER A 80 -7.54 -16.23 4.71
C SER A 80 -6.54 -16.07 5.87
N GLU A 81 -5.36 -15.51 5.59
CA GLU A 81 -4.25 -15.43 6.56
C GLU A 81 -4.40 -14.25 7.52
N CYS A 82 -4.99 -13.15 7.05
CA CYS A 82 -5.37 -12.04 7.93
C CYS A 82 -6.46 -12.44 8.93
N ALA A 83 -7.37 -13.34 8.54
CA ALA A 83 -8.40 -13.94 9.41
C ALA A 83 -9.17 -12.93 10.29
N GLY A 84 -9.38 -11.71 9.78
CA GLY A 84 -10.04 -10.61 10.51
C GLY A 84 -9.19 -9.89 11.55
N GLN A 85 -7.93 -10.27 11.77
CA GLN A 85 -6.99 -9.61 12.68
C GLN A 85 -6.35 -8.35 12.08
N ALA A 86 -6.26 -8.30 10.74
CA ALA A 86 -5.87 -7.13 9.97
C ALA A 86 -6.80 -6.95 8.76
N GLY A 87 -6.99 -5.71 8.32
CA GLY A 87 -7.79 -5.40 7.14
C GLY A 87 -7.07 -5.72 5.84
N VAL A 88 -7.82 -6.05 4.78
CA VAL A 88 -7.26 -6.39 3.48
C VAL A 88 -7.84 -5.49 2.39
N ILE A 89 -6.97 -4.69 1.75
CA ILE A 89 -7.28 -3.97 0.52
C ILE A 89 -6.51 -4.58 -0.64
N VAL A 90 -7.20 -4.93 -1.73
CA VAL A 90 -6.58 -5.59 -2.88
C VAL A 90 -6.61 -4.70 -4.11
N SER A 91 -5.52 -4.64 -4.88
CA SER A 91 -5.54 -3.91 -6.16
C SER A 91 -6.12 -4.77 -7.27
N VAL A 92 -7.21 -4.28 -7.82
CA VAL A 92 -7.90 -4.86 -8.97
C VAL A 92 -7.57 -4.10 -10.25
N SER A 93 -6.58 -3.20 -10.19
CA SER A 93 -6.14 -2.37 -11.31
C SER A 93 -5.71 -3.21 -12.50
N ASP A 94 -6.25 -2.89 -13.66
CA ASP A 94 -5.86 -3.43 -14.96
C ASP A 94 -6.20 -2.40 -16.05
N GLN A 95 -5.51 -2.44 -17.17
CA GLN A 95 -5.83 -1.58 -18.31
C GLN A 95 -7.13 -2.02 -19.00
N ASN A 96 -7.44 -3.31 -18.94
CA ASN A 96 -8.68 -3.87 -19.45
C ASN A 96 -9.77 -3.81 -18.38
N MET A 97 -10.84 -3.05 -18.66
CA MET A 97 -11.96 -2.86 -17.75
C MET A 97 -12.64 -4.17 -17.35
N THR A 98 -12.80 -5.10 -18.30
CA THR A 98 -13.41 -6.41 -18.02
C THR A 98 -12.55 -7.22 -17.05
N THR A 99 -11.22 -7.23 -17.23
CA THR A 99 -10.28 -7.88 -16.31
C THR A 99 -10.34 -7.24 -14.92
N ALA A 100 -10.36 -5.90 -14.85
CA ALA A 100 -10.45 -5.18 -13.59
C ALA A 100 -11.76 -5.47 -12.84
N LEU A 101 -12.89 -5.53 -13.55
CA LEU A 101 -14.19 -5.89 -12.97
C LEU A 101 -14.23 -7.35 -12.51
N ASP A 102 -13.66 -8.30 -13.26
CA ASP A 102 -13.57 -9.71 -12.83
C ASP A 102 -12.75 -9.84 -11.53
N LEU A 103 -11.59 -9.19 -11.46
CA LEU A 103 -10.81 -9.11 -10.22
C LEU A 103 -11.59 -8.47 -9.07
N ALA A 104 -12.39 -7.44 -9.35
CA ALA A 104 -13.17 -6.73 -8.35
C ALA A 104 -14.33 -7.55 -7.80
N HIS A 105 -15.07 -8.26 -8.67
CA HIS A 105 -16.08 -9.22 -8.22
C HIS A 105 -15.46 -10.36 -7.42
N HIS A 106 -14.29 -10.88 -7.86
CA HIS A 106 -13.58 -11.90 -7.09
C HIS A 106 -13.18 -11.39 -5.70
N ALA A 107 -12.61 -10.18 -5.61
CA ALA A 107 -12.23 -9.56 -4.35
C ALA A 107 -13.41 -9.41 -3.38
N GLN A 108 -14.56 -8.95 -3.88
CA GLN A 108 -15.79 -8.85 -3.11
C GLN A 108 -16.28 -10.22 -2.62
N ASN A 109 -16.22 -11.23 -3.48
CA ASN A 109 -16.73 -12.58 -3.17
C ASN A 109 -15.79 -13.36 -2.25
N CYS A 110 -14.47 -13.17 -2.37
CA CYS A 110 -13.48 -13.85 -1.53
C CYS A 110 -13.34 -13.22 -0.14
N GLY A 111 -13.98 -12.07 0.10
CA GLY A 111 -14.07 -11.45 1.43
C GLY A 111 -13.01 -10.40 1.74
N ALA A 112 -12.38 -9.79 0.73
CA ALA A 112 -11.55 -8.61 0.94
C ALA A 112 -12.38 -7.48 1.59
N ASP A 113 -11.74 -6.65 2.40
CA ASP A 113 -12.42 -5.53 3.06
C ASP A 113 -12.68 -4.40 2.09
N TYR A 114 -11.73 -4.13 1.19
CA TYR A 114 -11.78 -3.05 0.22
C TYR A 114 -11.06 -3.46 -1.08
N ILE A 115 -11.33 -2.72 -2.15
CA ILE A 115 -10.49 -2.74 -3.35
C ILE A 115 -9.79 -1.40 -3.52
N VAL A 116 -8.67 -1.38 -4.24
CA VAL A 116 -8.02 -0.16 -4.71
C VAL A 116 -7.86 -0.20 -6.23
N LEU A 117 -8.15 0.93 -6.86
CA LEU A 117 -8.11 1.12 -8.31
C LEU A 117 -7.17 2.27 -8.65
N HIS A 118 -6.13 1.98 -9.42
CA HIS A 118 -5.25 2.99 -10.00
C HIS A 118 -6.00 3.81 -11.05
N ALA A 119 -5.64 5.08 -11.18
CA ALA A 119 -6.03 5.90 -12.33
C ALA A 119 -5.64 5.19 -13.65
N PRO A 120 -6.49 5.22 -14.70
CA PRO A 120 -6.19 4.57 -15.97
C PRO A 120 -4.81 4.97 -16.52
N VAL A 121 -3.91 4.01 -16.73
CA VAL A 121 -2.51 4.27 -17.11
C VAL A 121 -2.41 4.62 -18.59
N LEU A 122 -3.06 3.87 -19.48
CA LEU A 122 -3.15 4.21 -20.90
C LEU A 122 -4.46 4.95 -21.15
N SER A 123 -4.37 6.28 -21.11
CA SER A 123 -5.48 7.20 -21.41
C SER A 123 -5.06 8.22 -22.46
N PHE A 124 -5.62 8.10 -23.67
CA PHE A 124 -5.24 8.87 -24.86
C PHE A 124 -5.98 10.21 -25.03
N VAL A 125 -6.67 10.69 -23.99
CA VAL A 125 -7.45 11.94 -24.02
C VAL A 125 -6.76 13.01 -23.19
N HIS A 126 -6.83 14.29 -23.59
CA HIS A 126 -6.25 15.38 -22.78
C HIS A 126 -7.18 15.85 -21.66
N GLU A 127 -8.47 15.99 -21.94
CA GLU A 127 -9.51 16.31 -20.97
C GLU A 127 -10.02 15.03 -20.31
N ARG A 128 -9.52 14.75 -19.10
CA ARG A 128 -9.71 13.45 -18.42
C ARG A 128 -10.79 13.44 -17.34
N SER A 129 -11.29 14.59 -16.89
CA SER A 129 -12.16 14.70 -15.71
C SER A 129 -13.40 13.80 -15.80
N ASP A 130 -14.13 13.85 -16.91
CA ASP A 130 -15.32 13.03 -17.10
C ASP A 130 -14.98 11.55 -17.32
N VAL A 131 -13.89 11.25 -18.03
CA VAL A 131 -13.42 9.86 -18.21
C VAL A 131 -13.05 9.22 -16.88
N LEU A 132 -12.33 9.95 -16.02
CA LEU A 132 -12.01 9.52 -14.67
C LEU A 132 -13.28 9.29 -13.85
N TYR A 133 -14.22 10.23 -13.88
CA TYR A 133 -15.47 10.09 -13.15
C TYR A 133 -16.26 8.86 -13.61
N GLN A 134 -16.44 8.67 -14.92
CA GLN A 134 -17.16 7.50 -15.46
C GLN A 134 -16.43 6.19 -15.16
N TYR A 135 -15.10 6.18 -15.19
CA TYR A 135 -14.31 5.01 -14.84
C TYR A 135 -14.63 4.52 -13.42
N TYR A 136 -14.49 5.39 -12.41
CA TYR A 136 -14.81 5.01 -11.02
C TYR A 136 -16.30 4.77 -10.80
N LYS A 137 -17.18 5.55 -11.46
CA LYS A 137 -18.63 5.34 -11.39
C LYS A 137 -19.01 3.94 -11.86
N GLN A 138 -18.43 3.44 -12.95
CA GLN A 138 -18.73 2.10 -13.46
C GLN A 138 -18.41 1.02 -12.41
N PHE A 139 -17.31 1.13 -11.67
CA PHE A 139 -17.04 0.19 -10.56
C PHE A 139 -18.05 0.35 -9.41
N CYS A 140 -18.40 1.58 -9.05
CA CYS A 140 -19.43 1.83 -8.03
C CYS A 140 -20.81 1.27 -8.43
N ASP A 141 -21.16 1.28 -9.72
CA ASP A 141 -22.43 0.74 -10.20
C ASP A 141 -22.47 -0.79 -10.10
N GLU A 142 -21.35 -1.47 -10.35
CA GLU A 142 -21.24 -2.95 -10.37
C GLU A 142 -20.93 -3.60 -9.00
N LEU A 143 -20.39 -2.83 -8.06
CA LEU A 143 -19.81 -3.36 -6.81
C LEU A 143 -20.35 -2.67 -5.58
N ASP A 144 -20.48 -3.42 -4.49
CA ASP A 144 -20.89 -2.90 -3.18
C ASP A 144 -19.71 -2.74 -2.22
N ILE A 145 -18.59 -3.44 -2.45
CA ILE A 145 -17.34 -3.29 -1.71
C ILE A 145 -16.81 -1.85 -1.80
N GLY A 146 -16.20 -1.37 -0.73
CA GLY A 146 -15.58 -0.05 -0.64
C GLY A 146 -14.35 0.05 -1.54
N ILE A 147 -14.23 1.18 -2.23
CA ILE A 147 -13.26 1.43 -3.28
C ILE A 147 -12.34 2.57 -2.83
N ALA A 148 -11.04 2.32 -2.82
CA ALA A 148 -10.04 3.36 -2.74
C ALA A 148 -9.58 3.77 -4.15
N MET A 149 -9.57 5.08 -4.42
CA MET A 149 -8.88 5.62 -5.60
C MET A 149 -7.36 5.51 -5.40
N TRP A 150 -6.60 5.49 -6.48
CA TRP A 150 -5.15 5.58 -6.42
C TRP A 150 -4.59 6.42 -7.57
N SER A 151 -3.86 7.48 -7.21
CA SER A 151 -3.17 8.35 -8.16
C SER A 151 -1.68 8.37 -7.84
N HIS A 152 -0.86 8.11 -8.85
CA HIS A 152 0.60 8.03 -8.78
C HIS A 152 1.19 8.43 -10.15
N PRO A 153 2.39 9.05 -10.22
CA PRO A 153 2.97 9.54 -11.49
C PRO A 153 3.07 8.52 -12.63
N ASP A 154 3.11 7.23 -12.31
CA ASP A 154 3.20 6.13 -13.29
C ASP A 154 2.01 6.08 -14.27
N SER A 155 0.85 6.67 -13.96
CA SER A 155 -0.24 6.83 -14.96
C SER A 155 0.07 7.88 -16.04
N GLY A 156 1.18 8.60 -15.95
CA GLY A 156 1.52 9.70 -16.85
C GLY A 156 0.76 11.00 -16.54
N TYR A 157 -0.06 11.03 -15.50
CA TYR A 157 -0.73 12.22 -14.96
C TYR A 157 -1.12 11.99 -13.50
N LEU A 158 -1.41 13.09 -12.80
CA LEU A 158 -1.96 13.08 -11.44
C LEU A 158 -3.42 13.52 -11.48
N MET A 159 -4.30 12.78 -10.80
CA MET A 159 -5.69 13.21 -10.62
C MET A 159 -5.70 14.54 -9.85
N ARG A 160 -6.45 15.54 -10.29
CA ARG A 160 -6.54 16.84 -9.57
C ARG A 160 -7.42 16.71 -8.32
N PRO A 161 -7.21 17.51 -7.26
CA PRO A 161 -8.05 17.49 -6.07
C PRO A 161 -9.54 17.67 -6.37
N GLU A 162 -9.89 18.52 -7.33
CA GLU A 162 -11.28 18.76 -7.75
C GLU A 162 -11.91 17.52 -8.41
N GLU A 163 -11.12 16.78 -9.21
CA GLU A 163 -11.59 15.53 -9.82
C GLU A 163 -11.82 14.46 -8.75
N CYS A 164 -10.88 14.34 -7.79
CA CYS A 164 -10.99 13.40 -6.69
C CYS A 164 -12.19 13.72 -5.77
N ALA A 165 -12.41 14.99 -5.44
CA ALA A 165 -13.54 15.41 -4.63
C ALA A 165 -14.89 15.13 -5.32
N ARG A 166 -14.97 15.32 -6.65
CA ARG A 166 -16.16 14.95 -7.43
C ARG A 166 -16.41 13.44 -7.40
N ILE A 167 -15.37 12.62 -7.53
CA ILE A 167 -15.48 11.15 -7.46
C ILE A 167 -15.85 10.68 -6.05
N ALA A 168 -15.36 11.37 -5.01
CA ALA A 168 -15.65 11.07 -3.61
C ALA A 168 -17.14 11.19 -3.23
N GLU A 169 -17.98 11.80 -4.08
CA GLU A 169 -19.44 11.82 -3.89
C GLU A 169 -20.10 10.46 -4.17
N LEU A 170 -19.46 9.58 -4.95
CA LEU A 170 -19.97 8.24 -5.21
C LEU A 170 -20.09 7.42 -3.90
N PRO A 171 -21.10 6.52 -3.77
CA PRO A 171 -21.53 6.00 -2.47
C PRO A 171 -20.47 5.18 -1.75
N ASN A 172 -19.71 4.36 -2.48
CA ASN A 172 -18.70 3.45 -1.94
C ASN A 172 -17.26 3.81 -2.33
N ILE A 173 -16.96 5.05 -2.74
CA ILE A 173 -15.58 5.55 -2.74
C ILE A 173 -15.24 5.91 -1.29
N VAL A 174 -14.30 5.20 -0.67
CA VAL A 174 -14.03 5.30 0.78
C VAL A 174 -12.69 5.94 1.12
N ALA A 175 -11.75 5.91 0.19
CA ALA A 175 -10.40 6.43 0.40
C ALA A 175 -9.72 6.82 -0.90
N ILE A 176 -8.56 7.47 -0.79
CA ILE A 176 -7.60 7.63 -1.87
C ILE A 176 -6.18 7.40 -1.35
N LYS A 177 -5.43 6.55 -2.06
CA LYS A 177 -3.97 6.51 -1.96
C LYS A 177 -3.40 7.54 -2.94
N TYR A 178 -2.94 8.67 -2.43
CA TYR A 178 -2.64 9.85 -3.21
C TYR A 178 -1.14 10.17 -3.19
N SER A 179 -0.39 9.53 -4.09
CA SER A 179 1.05 9.72 -4.25
C SER A 179 1.35 10.94 -5.11
N VAL A 180 1.12 12.13 -4.55
CA VAL A 180 1.24 13.44 -5.20
C VAL A 180 1.99 14.42 -4.31
N PRO A 181 2.41 15.59 -4.82
CA PRO A 181 2.93 16.67 -3.99
C PRO A 181 2.01 17.01 -2.82
N ARG A 182 2.61 17.36 -1.67
CA ARG A 182 1.90 17.53 -0.39
C ARG A 182 0.75 18.52 -0.47
N GLU A 183 0.95 19.64 -1.14
CA GLU A 183 -0.04 20.67 -1.35
C GLU A 183 -1.32 20.15 -2.01
N MET A 184 -1.22 19.14 -2.89
CA MET A 184 -2.37 18.58 -3.59
C MET A 184 -3.22 17.72 -2.66
N TYR A 185 -2.60 16.82 -1.86
CA TYR A 185 -3.37 15.97 -0.96
C TYR A 185 -3.88 16.74 0.27
N VAL A 186 -3.18 17.78 0.74
CA VAL A 186 -3.67 18.70 1.78
C VAL A 186 -4.91 19.43 1.28
N LYS A 187 -4.87 19.97 0.05
CA LYS A 187 -6.02 20.61 -0.58
C LYS A 187 -7.20 19.63 -0.66
N LEU A 188 -6.97 18.40 -1.13
CA LEU A 188 -8.02 17.38 -1.22
C LEU A 188 -8.61 17.05 0.16
N HIS A 189 -7.77 16.84 1.18
CA HIS A 189 -8.20 16.54 2.54
C HIS A 189 -9.22 17.58 3.05
N HIS A 190 -8.94 18.87 2.87
CA HIS A 190 -9.89 19.92 3.26
C HIS A 190 -11.17 19.95 2.39
N MET A 191 -11.07 19.62 1.11
CA MET A 191 -12.23 19.58 0.20
C MET A 191 -13.21 18.45 0.54
N VAL A 192 -12.71 17.29 0.94
CA VAL A 192 -13.54 16.10 1.20
C VAL A 192 -13.97 15.97 2.67
N GLY A 193 -13.23 16.57 3.61
CA GLY A 193 -13.50 16.41 5.04
C GLY A 193 -13.57 14.94 5.43
N ASP A 194 -14.65 14.54 6.11
CA ASP A 194 -14.85 13.16 6.57
C ASP A 194 -15.46 12.22 5.52
N LYS A 195 -15.69 12.67 4.27
CA LYS A 195 -16.35 11.84 3.23
C LYS A 195 -15.52 10.62 2.84
N ILE A 196 -14.21 10.80 2.68
CA ILE A 196 -13.25 9.73 2.33
C ILE A 196 -11.95 9.93 3.10
N GLN A 197 -11.20 8.85 3.30
CA GLN A 197 -9.87 8.95 3.88
C GLN A 197 -8.83 9.30 2.81
N VAL A 198 -8.07 10.37 3.04
CA VAL A 198 -6.93 10.75 2.20
C VAL A 198 -5.66 10.20 2.84
N SER A 199 -4.80 9.56 2.06
CA SER A 199 -3.52 9.06 2.53
C SER A 199 -2.45 9.18 1.44
N THR A 200 -1.18 9.26 1.83
CA THR A 200 -0.03 9.27 0.91
C THR A 200 0.84 8.04 1.14
N SER A 201 1.67 7.70 0.16
CA SER A 201 2.60 6.56 0.27
C SER A 201 3.92 6.89 0.96
N LEU A 202 4.22 8.17 1.21
CA LEU A 202 5.49 8.63 1.77
C LEU A 202 5.50 8.50 3.29
N GLU A 203 6.52 7.82 3.82
CA GLU A 203 6.66 7.58 5.26
C GLU A 203 7.16 8.83 5.99
N ASP A 204 8.02 9.62 5.35
CA ASP A 204 8.55 10.88 5.90
C ASP A 204 7.43 11.84 6.33
N ASP A 205 6.34 11.89 5.55
CA ASP A 205 5.19 12.76 5.80
C ASP A 205 4.22 12.18 6.85
N TRP A 206 4.34 10.90 7.24
CA TRP A 206 3.31 10.22 8.03
C TRP A 206 3.09 10.91 9.39
N LEU A 207 4.15 11.14 10.16
CA LEU A 207 4.03 11.82 11.46
C LEU A 207 3.44 13.22 11.33
N ASP A 208 3.92 14.00 10.36
CA ASP A 208 3.49 15.38 10.18
C ASP A 208 2.02 15.44 9.69
N ASN A 209 1.56 14.45 8.92
CA ASN A 209 0.15 14.34 8.54
C ASN A 209 -0.76 13.89 9.70
N ILE A 210 -0.27 13.10 10.67
CA ILE A 210 -1.03 12.84 11.91
C ILE A 210 -1.17 14.15 12.70
N GLU A 211 -0.09 14.90 12.86
CA GLU A 211 -0.07 16.14 13.65
C GLU A 211 -0.89 17.26 13.01
N GLU A 212 -0.71 17.52 11.72
CA GLU A 212 -1.30 18.67 11.03
C GLU A 212 -2.69 18.39 10.45
N LEU A 213 -2.96 17.15 9.99
CA LEU A 213 -4.19 16.79 9.29
C LEU A 213 -5.04 15.77 10.06
N GLN A 214 -4.60 15.37 11.26
CA GLN A 214 -5.30 14.40 12.11
C GLN A 214 -5.56 13.04 11.44
N TRP A 215 -4.71 12.67 10.48
CA TRP A 215 -4.87 11.41 9.76
C TRP A 215 -4.77 10.22 10.72
N ARG A 216 -5.68 9.25 10.53
CA ARG A 216 -5.72 7.99 11.27
C ARG A 216 -5.40 6.77 10.42
N LEU A 217 -5.17 6.96 9.11
CA LEU A 217 -4.89 5.90 8.15
C LEU A 217 -3.63 6.22 7.34
N TYR A 218 -2.72 5.26 7.29
CA TYR A 218 -1.54 5.28 6.44
C TYR A 218 -1.59 4.17 5.39
N LEU A 219 -2.16 4.45 4.21
CA LEU A 219 -2.16 3.55 3.04
C LEU A 219 -0.85 3.66 2.28
N CYS A 220 0.15 2.96 2.77
CA CYS A 220 1.53 3.27 2.48
C CYS A 220 2.18 2.34 1.45
N SER A 221 3.49 2.50 1.29
CA SER A 221 4.35 1.55 0.58
C SER A 221 4.86 0.47 1.56
N SER A 222 6.00 -0.15 1.25
CA SER A 222 6.68 -1.18 2.03
C SER A 222 7.46 -0.76 3.30
N PRO A 223 7.73 0.53 3.61
CA PRO A 223 8.49 0.90 4.81
C PRO A 223 8.04 0.28 6.14
N PRO A 224 6.74 0.07 6.43
CA PRO A 224 6.31 -0.48 7.72
C PRO A 224 6.88 -1.82 8.12
N TYR A 225 7.26 -2.68 7.17
CA TYR A 225 7.91 -3.96 7.48
C TYR A 225 9.37 -4.00 7.02
N GLN A 226 9.90 -2.87 6.53
CA GLN A 226 11.30 -2.72 6.12
C GLN A 226 12.09 -1.82 7.08
N LEU A 227 11.41 -1.01 7.89
CA LEU A 227 12.00 -0.12 8.89
C LEU A 227 11.83 -0.61 10.33
N GLN A 228 11.30 -1.82 10.53
CA GLN A 228 11.15 -2.45 11.84
C GLN A 228 11.29 -3.97 11.76
N THR A 229 11.55 -4.58 12.91
CA THR A 229 11.63 -6.03 13.16
C THR A 229 10.86 -6.34 14.44
N ALA A 230 10.73 -7.62 14.81
CA ALA A 230 10.15 -8.01 16.09
C ALA A 230 10.89 -7.42 17.32
N MET A 231 12.16 -7.01 17.15
CA MET A 231 13.01 -6.46 18.21
C MET A 231 13.20 -4.93 18.11
N ASP A 232 12.68 -4.30 17.05
CA ASP A 232 12.80 -2.87 16.77
C ASP A 232 11.50 -2.37 16.16
N LEU A 233 10.57 -1.90 16.99
CA LEU A 233 9.22 -1.50 16.59
C LEU A 233 9.07 0.03 16.44
N ARG A 234 10.16 0.74 16.13
CA ARG A 234 10.17 2.22 16.16
C ARG A 234 9.09 2.88 15.32
N MET A 235 8.71 2.28 14.18
CA MET A 235 7.64 2.85 13.34
C MET A 235 6.24 2.68 13.95
N HIS A 236 5.95 1.52 14.53
CA HIS A 236 4.78 1.32 15.39
C HIS A 236 4.81 2.27 16.60
N GLU A 237 5.92 2.34 17.33
CA GLU A 237 6.08 3.16 18.53
C GLU A 237 5.83 4.66 18.27
N TYR A 238 6.43 5.24 17.23
CA TYR A 238 6.21 6.65 16.94
C TYR A 238 4.76 6.91 16.48
N THR A 239 4.14 5.96 15.79
CA THR A 239 2.74 6.08 15.33
C THR A 239 1.79 6.09 16.52
N GLU A 240 1.96 5.18 17.48
CA GLU A 240 1.14 5.15 18.70
C GLU A 240 1.31 6.41 19.56
N LEU A 241 2.55 6.90 19.70
CA LEU A 241 2.81 8.16 20.40
C LEU A 241 2.14 9.35 19.71
N ALA A 242 2.19 9.41 18.37
CA ALA A 242 1.55 10.46 17.59
C ALA A 242 0.02 10.40 17.74
N PHE A 243 -0.57 9.20 17.68
CA PHE A 243 -2.00 9.00 17.91
C PHE A 243 -2.46 9.41 19.31
N ALA A 244 -1.57 9.32 20.30
CA ALA A 244 -1.77 9.80 21.67
C ALA A 244 -1.43 11.29 21.86
N GLY A 245 -1.10 12.04 20.80
CA GLY A 245 -0.76 13.46 20.84
C GLY A 245 0.63 13.79 21.40
N LYS A 246 1.51 12.79 21.58
CA LYS A 246 2.87 12.95 22.12
C LYS A 246 3.89 13.25 21.01
N PHE A 247 3.62 14.27 20.18
CA PHE A 247 4.35 14.55 18.95
C PHE A 247 5.86 14.74 19.15
N ASN A 248 6.30 15.43 20.21
CA ASN A 248 7.74 15.60 20.49
C ASN A 248 8.48 14.28 20.78
N GLN A 249 7.80 13.30 21.39
CA GLN A 249 8.38 11.98 21.64
C GLN A 249 8.36 11.14 20.36
N ALA A 250 7.23 11.15 19.64
CA ALA A 250 7.10 10.49 18.34
C ALA A 250 8.18 10.96 17.36
N ARG A 251 8.42 12.27 17.28
CA ARG A 251 9.42 12.88 16.40
C ARG A 251 10.83 12.39 16.68
N LYS A 252 11.21 12.28 17.96
CA LYS A 252 12.51 11.71 18.35
C LYS A 252 12.68 10.26 17.89
N ILE A 253 11.63 9.43 18.05
CA ILE A 253 11.68 8.03 17.60
C ILE A 253 11.72 7.94 16.08
N ARG A 254 10.84 8.65 15.37
CA ARG A 254 10.84 8.73 13.91
C ARG A 254 12.20 9.16 13.37
N ASP A 255 12.81 10.20 13.93
CA ASP A 255 14.09 10.74 13.46
C ASP A 255 15.25 9.77 13.76
N SER A 256 15.11 8.92 14.78
CA SER A 256 16.11 7.87 15.04
C SER A 256 16.17 6.80 13.92
N LEU A 257 15.15 6.71 13.06
CA LEU A 257 15.16 5.85 11.86
C LEU A 257 15.93 6.48 10.68
N ASN A 258 16.37 7.74 10.77
CA ASN A 258 17.10 8.41 9.69
C ASN A 258 18.34 7.64 9.22
N PRO A 259 19.19 7.05 10.09
CA PRO A 259 20.29 6.21 9.64
C PRO A 259 19.84 5.02 8.78
N VAL A 260 18.70 4.39 9.10
CA VAL A 260 18.11 3.30 8.31
C VAL A 260 17.66 3.82 6.94
N ARG A 261 16.91 4.93 6.90
CA ARG A 261 16.47 5.58 5.65
C ARG A 261 17.65 5.93 4.75
N GLU A 262 18.71 6.52 5.31
CA GLU A 262 19.91 6.91 4.56
C GLU A 262 20.69 5.70 4.03
N VAL A 263 20.78 4.60 4.80
CA VAL A 263 21.33 3.34 4.31
C VAL A 263 20.50 2.80 3.15
N MET A 264 19.18 2.69 3.31
CA MET A 264 18.30 2.19 2.25
C MET A 264 18.41 3.06 0.99
N LYS A 265 18.48 4.38 1.13
CA LYS A 265 18.61 5.32 0.01
C LYS A 265 19.93 5.16 -0.73
N ARG A 266 21.06 5.08 -0.02
CA ARG A 266 22.39 5.00 -0.67
C ARG A 266 22.70 3.62 -1.28
N THR A 267 22.14 2.55 -0.71
CA THR A 267 22.44 1.16 -1.13
C THR A 267 21.48 0.65 -2.19
N LYS A 268 20.31 1.28 -2.36
CA LYS A 268 19.29 0.87 -3.33
C LYS A 268 19.72 1.17 -4.76
N PRO A 269 19.88 0.15 -5.63
CA PRO A 269 20.15 0.39 -7.04
C PRO A 269 18.93 1.01 -7.72
N LEU A 270 19.14 2.11 -8.46
CA LEU A 270 18.06 2.86 -9.12
C LEU A 270 17.22 2.01 -10.08
N ALA A 271 17.85 1.07 -10.79
CA ALA A 271 17.19 0.20 -11.75
C ALA A 271 16.49 -1.01 -11.12
N LYS A 272 16.69 -1.27 -9.82
CA LYS A 272 16.28 -2.53 -9.15
C LYS A 272 15.52 -2.32 -7.84
N PRO A 273 14.57 -1.37 -7.75
CA PRO A 273 13.92 -1.05 -6.48
C PRO A 273 13.13 -2.23 -5.89
N THR A 274 12.53 -3.07 -6.74
CA THR A 274 11.76 -4.24 -6.30
C THR A 274 12.66 -5.35 -5.77
N ALA A 275 13.73 -5.69 -6.50
CA ALA A 275 14.70 -6.70 -6.06
C ALA A 275 15.45 -6.25 -4.79
N PHE A 276 15.75 -4.95 -4.67
CA PHE A 276 16.23 -4.36 -3.42
C PHE A 276 15.25 -4.60 -2.28
N GLY A 277 13.96 -4.30 -2.47
CA GLY A 277 12.95 -4.45 -1.43
C GLY A 277 12.81 -5.89 -0.93
N LYS A 278 12.84 -6.85 -1.86
CA LYS A 278 12.79 -8.29 -1.56
C LYS A 278 14.04 -8.76 -0.81
N TYR A 279 15.22 -8.42 -1.29
CA TYR A 279 16.44 -8.81 -0.60
C TYR A 279 16.59 -8.13 0.77
N TRP A 280 16.11 -6.89 0.91
CA TRP A 280 16.02 -6.25 2.22
C TRP A 280 15.12 -7.04 3.18
N GLN A 281 13.96 -7.53 2.72
CA GLN A 281 13.11 -8.41 3.52
C GLN A 281 13.84 -9.70 3.93
N ASP A 282 14.55 -10.36 3.01
CA ASP A 282 15.32 -11.57 3.32
C ASP A 282 16.34 -11.29 4.44
N LEU A 283 17.03 -10.16 4.40
CA LEU A 283 17.98 -9.76 5.44
C LEU A 283 17.34 -9.45 6.80
N LEU A 284 16.05 -9.09 6.81
CA LEU A 284 15.26 -8.93 8.03
C LEU A 284 14.62 -10.24 8.52
N GLY A 285 14.94 -11.37 7.89
CA GLY A 285 14.38 -12.68 8.23
C GLY A 285 12.97 -12.94 7.69
N GLN A 286 12.48 -12.09 6.79
CA GLN A 286 11.23 -12.28 6.04
C GLN A 286 11.51 -13.02 4.72
N VAL A 287 10.47 -13.28 3.93
CA VAL A 287 10.60 -13.93 2.61
C VAL A 287 10.38 -12.92 1.49
N GLY A 288 11.45 -12.47 0.84
CA GLY A 288 11.42 -11.58 -0.32
C GLY A 288 11.34 -12.32 -1.65
N GLY A 289 12.19 -13.34 -1.84
CA GLY A 289 12.23 -14.17 -3.05
C GLY A 289 12.72 -13.44 -4.31
N ARG A 290 12.46 -14.04 -5.48
CA ARG A 290 12.93 -13.53 -6.78
C ARG A 290 12.02 -12.46 -7.38
N VAL A 291 12.51 -11.67 -8.33
CA VAL A 291 11.67 -10.79 -9.17
C VAL A 291 11.37 -11.42 -10.51
N ARG A 292 10.18 -11.17 -11.07
CA ARG A 292 9.82 -11.66 -12.41
C ARG A 292 10.32 -10.73 -13.52
N ALA A 293 10.65 -11.30 -14.68
CA ALA A 293 10.98 -10.52 -15.86
C ALA A 293 9.84 -9.53 -16.21
N PRO A 294 10.16 -8.31 -16.70
CA PRO A 294 11.47 -7.82 -17.14
C PRO A 294 12.30 -7.14 -16.03
N MET A 295 11.91 -7.27 -14.74
CA MET A 295 12.71 -6.69 -13.66
C MET A 295 14.06 -7.40 -13.52
N LEU A 296 15.04 -6.65 -13.01
CA LEU A 296 16.42 -7.11 -12.90
C LEU A 296 16.71 -7.59 -11.47
N GLU A 297 17.30 -8.77 -11.37
CA GLU A 297 17.86 -9.29 -10.12
C GLU A 297 19.08 -8.48 -9.66
N LEU A 298 19.31 -8.46 -8.35
CA LEU A 298 20.52 -7.86 -7.77
C LEU A 298 21.76 -8.70 -8.11
N SER A 299 22.88 -8.04 -8.41
CA SER A 299 24.19 -8.68 -8.52
C SER A 299 24.72 -9.08 -7.15
N THR A 300 25.73 -9.95 -7.11
CA THR A 300 26.43 -10.32 -5.86
C THR A 300 27.05 -9.12 -5.17
N GLU A 301 27.58 -8.16 -5.95
CA GLU A 301 28.16 -6.92 -5.42
C GLU A 301 27.08 -6.03 -4.77
N GLU A 302 25.95 -5.83 -5.46
CA GLU A 302 24.82 -5.06 -4.90
C GLU A 302 24.29 -5.71 -3.61
N LYS A 303 24.13 -7.04 -3.59
CA LYS A 303 23.72 -7.78 -2.38
C LYS A 303 24.70 -7.61 -1.23
N THR A 304 26.00 -7.54 -1.52
CA THR A 304 27.05 -7.28 -0.51
C THR A 304 26.93 -5.88 0.06
N ILE A 305 26.82 -4.87 -0.81
CA ILE A 305 26.65 -3.46 -0.42
C ILE A 305 25.41 -3.26 0.47
N ILE A 306 24.28 -3.88 0.09
CA ILE A 306 23.02 -3.76 0.83
C ILE A 306 23.14 -4.41 2.21
N ARG A 307 23.68 -5.62 2.30
CA ARG A 307 23.87 -6.34 3.57
C ARG A 307 24.79 -5.57 4.53
N ASP A 308 25.94 -5.12 4.03
CA ASP A 308 26.91 -4.40 4.83
C ASP A 308 26.35 -3.03 5.26
N GLY A 309 25.52 -2.42 4.42
CA GLY A 309 24.74 -1.23 4.76
C GLY A 309 23.74 -1.48 5.88
N LEU A 310 22.92 -2.54 5.80
CA LEU A 310 21.96 -2.89 6.86
C LEU A 310 22.65 -3.06 8.22
N ALA A 311 23.81 -3.72 8.26
CA ALA A 311 24.59 -3.87 9.49
C ALA A 311 25.01 -2.53 10.13
N GLN A 312 25.09 -1.46 9.35
CA GLN A 312 25.44 -0.10 9.79
C GLN A 312 24.20 0.80 10.01
N SER A 313 22.99 0.29 9.73
CA SER A 313 21.76 1.08 9.77
C SER A 313 21.29 1.44 11.18
N GLY A 314 21.73 0.68 12.19
CA GLY A 314 21.22 0.79 13.55
C GLY A 314 19.81 0.22 13.74
N LEU A 315 19.29 -0.53 12.76
CA LEU A 315 18.10 -1.38 12.95
C LEU A 315 18.50 -2.62 13.75
N LYS A 316 17.71 -2.98 14.78
CA LYS A 316 17.97 -4.20 15.56
C LYS A 316 17.33 -5.39 14.86
N LEU A 317 18.11 -6.45 14.65
CA LEU A 317 17.68 -7.70 14.00
C LEU A 317 17.38 -8.78 15.04
#